data_AF-A0A1Y2TDA6-F1
#
_entry.id   AF-A0A1Y2TDA6-F1
#
_cell.length_a   1.000
_cell.length_b   1.000
_cell.length_c   1.000
_cell.angle_alpha   90.00
_cell.angle_beta   90.00
_cell.angle_gamma   90.00
#
_symmetry.space_group_name_H-M   'P 1'
#
loop_
_entity.id
_entity.type
_entity.pdbx_description
1 polymer ?
#
loop_
_entity_poly.entity_id
_entity_poly.type
_entity_poly.pdbx_seq_one_letter_code
_entity_poly.pdbx_strand_id
1 'polypeptide(L)'
;MPLRIVSENNFPTAAGLASSAAGFAALVRAIADLYELPSSPTELSLIARQGSGSACRSLFGGYVAWRGGEQPDGLDSKAVEVAPASHWPNMRALILVVSAAKKGVSSTSGMQQTVATSDLFKGRVANVVPAHMEKMEAAIRDRDFASFAEVTMKDSNSFHACCADTYPPIYYMNDVSRAAVRAVEAINEAAGKTVAAYTFDAGPNAVVYYLEENSGPVVGTFYNLLQGTDGWKEGTKAFASNAVQLDEAVSSLIKGGVSRIIQTGVGEGPIKTDQHLA
;
A
#
# COMPACT_ATOMS: atom_id res chain seq x y z
N MET A 1 11.60 -21.39 29.21
CA MET A 1 11.87 -22.25 28.03
C MET A 1 12.20 -21.36 26.85
N PRO A 2 13.07 -21.77 25.91
CA PRO A 2 13.33 -21.01 24.69
C PRO A 2 12.08 -20.97 23.80
N LEU A 3 11.89 -19.86 23.06
CA LEU A 3 10.82 -19.74 22.07
C LEU A 3 11.23 -20.44 20.76
N ARG A 4 10.31 -21.21 20.16
CA ARG A 4 10.40 -21.70 18.78
C ARG A 4 9.34 -20.97 17.97
N ILE A 5 9.76 -20.26 16.92
CA ILE A 5 8.87 -19.48 16.06
C ILE A 5 8.88 -20.11 14.67
N VAL A 6 7.69 -20.37 14.12
CA VAL A 6 7.48 -20.83 12.74
C VAL A 6 6.55 -19.82 12.07
N SER A 7 6.90 -19.38 10.86
CA SER A 7 6.12 -18.39 10.11
C SER A 7 6.12 -18.75 8.63
N GLU A 8 4.95 -18.63 8.02
CA GLU A 8 4.75 -18.69 6.58
C GLU A 8 3.95 -17.47 6.10
N ASN A 9 3.96 -17.22 4.80
CA ASN A 9 3.11 -16.21 4.19
C ASN A 9 2.61 -16.72 2.83
N ASN A 10 1.44 -16.23 2.41
CA ASN A 10 0.82 -16.59 1.14
C ASN A 10 1.00 -15.50 0.07
N PHE A 11 1.89 -14.52 0.29
CA PHE A 11 2.23 -13.56 -0.75
C PHE A 11 3.03 -14.28 -1.84
N PRO A 12 2.79 -14.00 -3.13
CA PRO A 12 3.59 -14.59 -4.19
C PRO A 12 5.05 -14.19 -3.99
N THR A 13 5.96 -15.17 -3.99
CA THR A 13 7.39 -14.93 -3.86
C THR A 13 7.84 -13.91 -4.90
N ALA A 14 8.62 -12.91 -4.48
CA ALA A 14 9.07 -11.78 -5.31
C ALA A 14 8.00 -10.77 -5.78
N ALA A 15 6.76 -10.81 -5.26
CA ALA A 15 5.73 -9.81 -5.58
C ALA A 15 6.02 -8.41 -5.00
N GLY A 16 7.14 -8.17 -4.31
CA GLY A 16 7.50 -6.83 -3.80
C GLY A 16 6.54 -6.24 -2.76
N LEU A 17 5.62 -7.05 -2.21
CA LEU A 17 4.70 -6.65 -1.14
C LEU A 17 5.44 -6.61 0.20
N ALA A 18 5.00 -5.76 1.13
CA ALA A 18 5.67 -5.48 2.41
C ALA A 18 5.68 -6.67 3.41
N SER A 19 6.33 -7.77 3.05
CA SER A 19 6.37 -9.03 3.81
C SER A 19 6.99 -8.88 5.21
N SER A 20 8.01 -8.02 5.35
CA SER A 20 8.63 -7.75 6.65
C SER A 20 7.66 -7.11 7.65
N ALA A 21 6.83 -6.16 7.21
CA ALA A 21 5.89 -5.46 8.09
C ALA A 21 4.85 -6.44 8.65
N ALA A 22 4.20 -7.22 7.78
CA ALA A 22 3.22 -8.23 8.18
C ALA A 22 3.86 -9.31 9.07
N GLY A 23 5.07 -9.77 8.75
CA GLY A 23 5.78 -10.77 9.54
C GLY A 23 6.11 -10.32 10.97
N PHE A 24 6.63 -9.09 11.14
CA PHE A 24 6.91 -8.55 12.48
C PHE A 24 5.64 -8.26 13.28
N ALA A 25 4.58 -7.79 12.63
CA ALA A 25 3.29 -7.59 13.26
C ALA A 25 2.71 -8.93 13.78
N ALA A 26 2.73 -9.97 12.94
CA ALA A 26 2.29 -11.31 13.32
C ALA A 26 3.14 -11.90 14.45
N LEU A 27 4.46 -11.71 14.40
CA LEU A 27 5.37 -12.14 15.47
C LEU A 27 5.03 -11.49 16.82
N VAL A 28 4.93 -10.15 16.85
CA VAL A 28 4.61 -9.41 18.08
C VAL A 28 3.25 -9.82 18.62
N ARG A 29 2.24 -9.97 17.74
CA ARG A 29 0.92 -10.39 18.17
C ARG A 29 0.91 -11.82 18.72
N ALA A 30 1.56 -12.77 18.03
CA ALA A 30 1.62 -14.16 18.46
C ALA A 30 2.34 -14.31 19.81
N ILE A 31 3.41 -13.55 20.06
CA ILE A 31 4.10 -13.54 21.36
C ILE A 31 3.23 -12.92 22.44
N ALA A 32 2.52 -11.82 22.14
CA ALA A 32 1.60 -11.20 23.09
C ALA A 32 0.45 -12.16 23.47
N ASP A 33 -0.10 -12.88 22.50
CA ASP A 33 -1.14 -13.88 22.73
C ASP A 33 -0.61 -15.09 23.52
N LEU A 34 0.65 -15.52 23.27
CA LEU A 34 1.30 -16.62 23.99
C LEU A 34 1.54 -16.30 25.47
N TYR A 35 1.96 -15.08 25.76
CA TYR A 35 2.23 -14.62 27.13
C TYR A 35 1.03 -13.94 27.79
N GLU A 36 -0.13 -13.95 27.13
CA GLU A 36 -1.37 -13.34 27.62
C GLU A 36 -1.17 -11.90 28.09
N LEU A 37 -0.37 -11.12 27.34
CA LEU A 37 -0.06 -9.75 27.71
C LEU A 37 -1.36 -8.91 27.67
N PRO A 38 -1.65 -8.09 28.69
CA PRO A 38 -2.83 -7.24 28.72
C PRO A 38 -2.70 -6.01 27.80
N SER A 39 -1.64 -5.94 26.99
CA SER A 39 -1.30 -4.78 26.17
C SER A 39 -2.28 -4.58 25.02
N SER A 40 -2.69 -3.34 24.84
CA SER A 40 -3.48 -2.89 23.70
C SER A 40 -2.67 -2.98 22.38
N PRO A 41 -3.35 -3.03 21.22
CA PRO A 41 -2.66 -2.94 19.92
C PRO A 41 -1.78 -1.68 19.77
N THR A 42 -2.17 -0.56 20.38
CA THR A 42 -1.35 0.67 20.40
C THR A 42 -0.03 0.45 21.15
N GLU A 43 -0.06 -0.21 22.31
CA GLU A 43 1.16 -0.49 23.10
C GLU A 43 2.06 -1.51 22.38
N LEU A 44 1.47 -2.58 21.85
CA LEU A 44 2.21 -3.57 21.06
C LEU A 44 2.85 -2.94 19.81
N SER A 45 2.25 -1.87 19.27
CA SER A 45 2.77 -1.19 18.08
C SER A 45 4.14 -0.54 18.32
N LEU A 46 4.45 -0.15 19.56
CA LEU A 46 5.77 0.37 19.95
C LEU A 46 6.86 -0.68 19.74
N ILE A 47 6.56 -1.94 20.09
CA ILE A 47 7.49 -3.07 19.92
C ILE A 47 7.61 -3.42 18.44
N ALA A 48 6.49 -3.53 17.73
CA ALA A 48 6.48 -3.88 16.31
C ALA A 48 7.28 -2.86 15.47
N ARG A 49 7.16 -1.56 15.80
CA ARG A 49 7.92 -0.47 15.17
C ARG A 49 9.43 -0.69 15.26
N GLN A 50 9.94 -1.15 16.41
CA GLN A 50 11.38 -1.38 16.61
C GLN A 50 11.91 -2.54 15.76
N GLY A 51 11.09 -3.56 15.50
CA GLY A 51 11.47 -4.67 14.63
C GLY A 51 11.44 -4.30 13.15
N SER A 52 10.35 -3.66 12.71
CA SER A 52 10.19 -3.15 11.34
C SER A 52 9.21 -1.98 11.38
N GLY A 53 9.68 -0.75 11.12
CA GLY A 53 8.91 0.48 11.39
C GLY A 53 7.44 0.43 11.00
N SER A 54 7.13 0.06 9.76
CA SER A 54 5.74 -0.02 9.26
C SER A 54 4.91 -1.17 9.84
N ALA A 55 5.51 -2.18 10.49
CA ALA A 55 4.80 -3.28 11.14
C ALA A 55 3.84 -2.78 12.24
N CYS A 56 4.14 -1.63 12.85
CA CYS A 56 3.26 -1.03 13.87
C CYS A 56 1.84 -0.81 13.34
N ARG A 57 1.68 -0.43 12.07
CA ARG A 57 0.38 -0.16 11.46
C ARG A 57 -0.43 -1.44 11.22
N SER A 58 0.25 -2.58 11.05
CA SER A 58 -0.40 -3.88 10.84
C SER A 58 -0.89 -4.54 12.13
N LEU A 59 -0.84 -3.86 13.28
CA LEU A 59 -1.50 -4.31 14.51
C LEU A 59 -2.98 -3.93 14.58
N PHE A 60 -3.45 -3.11 13.64
CA PHE A 60 -4.84 -2.69 13.51
C PHE A 60 -5.40 -3.10 12.15
N GLY A 61 -6.73 -3.20 12.07
CA GLY A 61 -7.46 -3.27 10.80
C GLY A 61 -7.80 -1.87 10.29
N GLY A 62 -8.54 -1.82 9.18
CA GLY A 62 -9.10 -0.57 8.67
C GLY A 62 -8.04 0.43 8.21
N TYR A 63 -8.14 1.65 8.72
CA TYR A 63 -7.33 2.80 8.37
C TYR A 63 -6.46 3.19 9.56
N VAL A 64 -5.15 3.18 9.37
CA VAL A 64 -4.19 3.23 10.48
C VAL A 64 -3.14 4.29 10.24
N ALA A 65 -2.96 5.19 11.21
CA ALA A 65 -1.90 6.18 11.21
C ALA A 65 -0.74 5.71 12.09
N TRP A 66 0.49 5.94 11.64
CA TRP A 66 1.67 5.91 12.51
C TRP A 66 2.03 7.36 12.87
N ARG A 67 1.94 7.70 14.15
CA ARG A 67 2.35 9.01 14.67
C ARG A 67 3.88 9.07 14.75
N GLY A 68 4.46 10.15 14.23
CA GLY A 68 5.92 10.34 14.22
C GLY A 68 6.52 10.36 15.62
N GLY A 69 5.80 10.95 16.58
CA GLY A 69 6.29 11.19 17.94
C GLY A 69 7.31 12.33 17.98
N GLU A 70 7.48 12.90 19.18
CA GLU A 70 8.44 13.97 19.47
C GLU A 70 9.37 13.59 20.63
N GLN A 71 9.00 12.57 21.42
CA GLN A 71 9.78 12.17 22.59
C GLN A 71 11.04 11.38 22.18
N PRO A 72 12.22 11.70 22.75
CA PRO A 72 13.47 11.00 22.43
C PRO A 72 13.48 9.50 22.76
N ASP A 73 12.65 9.06 23.72
CA ASP A 73 12.48 7.64 24.06
C ASP A 73 11.57 6.89 23.07
N GLY A 74 10.88 7.64 22.19
CA GLY A 74 9.97 7.16 21.17
C GLY A 74 8.67 6.57 21.71
N LEU A 75 8.27 6.82 22.97
CA LEU A 75 7.04 6.24 23.54
C LEU A 75 5.75 6.81 22.93
N ASP A 76 5.83 7.94 22.25
CA ASP A 76 4.72 8.57 21.52
C ASP A 76 4.70 8.28 20.01
N SER A 77 5.73 7.62 19.49
CA SER A 77 5.81 7.20 18.08
C SER A 77 5.12 5.85 17.87
N LYS A 78 3.79 5.86 17.76
CA LYS A 78 2.95 4.64 17.79
C LYS A 78 1.86 4.62 16.74
N ALA A 79 1.32 3.44 16.47
CA ALA A 79 0.17 3.28 15.59
C ALA A 79 -1.14 3.59 16.33
N VAL A 80 -2.05 4.24 15.63
CA VAL A 80 -3.41 4.54 16.08
C VAL A 80 -4.40 4.22 14.97
N GLU A 81 -5.56 3.70 15.35
CA GLU A 81 -6.68 3.53 14.42
C GLU A 81 -7.27 4.91 14.09
N VAL A 82 -7.37 5.21 12.80
CA VAL A 82 -8.09 6.38 12.28
C VAL A 82 -9.56 6.04 12.13
N ALA A 83 -9.84 4.87 11.55
CA ALA A 83 -11.18 4.30 11.45
C ALA A 83 -11.11 2.77 11.27
N PRO A 84 -12.06 2.00 11.82
CA PRO A 84 -12.11 0.56 11.62
C PRO A 84 -12.48 0.21 10.17
N ALA A 85 -12.25 -1.03 9.73
CA ALA A 85 -12.60 -1.46 8.38
C ALA A 85 -14.10 -1.30 8.07
N SER A 86 -14.95 -1.52 9.08
CA SER A 86 -16.40 -1.32 9.02
C SER A 86 -16.83 0.12 8.76
N HIS A 87 -15.95 1.11 8.98
CA HIS A 87 -16.26 2.50 8.69
C HIS A 87 -16.37 2.75 7.19
N TRP A 88 -15.52 2.16 6.36
CA TRP A 88 -15.58 2.37 4.90
C TRP A 88 -15.33 1.06 4.14
N PRO A 89 -16.26 0.10 4.29
CA PRO A 89 -16.05 -1.30 3.89
C PRO A 89 -16.03 -1.50 2.37
N ASN A 90 -16.47 -0.50 1.58
CA ASN A 90 -16.50 -0.55 0.13
C ASN A 90 -15.14 -0.22 -0.51
N MET A 91 -14.12 0.14 0.26
CA MET A 91 -12.78 0.38 -0.27
C MET A 91 -12.18 -0.93 -0.81
N ARG A 92 -11.75 -0.89 -2.06
CA ARG A 92 -11.13 -2.00 -2.79
C ARG A 92 -9.74 -1.59 -3.26
N ALA A 93 -8.89 -2.59 -3.48
CA ALA A 93 -7.55 -2.42 -4.02
C ALA A 93 -7.28 -3.48 -5.11
N LEU A 94 -6.81 -3.01 -6.26
CA LEU A 94 -6.31 -3.83 -7.35
C LEU A 94 -4.78 -3.65 -7.42
N ILE A 95 -4.03 -4.71 -7.21
CA ILE A 95 -2.57 -4.68 -7.27
C ILE A 95 -2.12 -5.26 -8.60
N LEU A 96 -1.40 -4.45 -9.36
CA LEU A 96 -0.72 -4.85 -10.60
C LEU A 96 0.72 -5.22 -10.25
N VAL A 97 0.98 -6.52 -10.14
CA VAL A 97 2.32 -7.03 -9.85
C VAL A 97 3.12 -6.97 -11.15
N VAL A 98 4.13 -6.11 -11.17
CA VAL A 98 4.98 -5.89 -12.35
C VAL A 98 6.10 -6.91 -12.34
N SER A 99 6.33 -7.55 -13.49
CA SER A 99 7.48 -8.40 -13.74
C SER A 99 8.74 -7.55 -13.63
N ALA A 100 9.43 -7.65 -12.51
CA ALA A 100 10.63 -6.88 -12.24
C ALA A 100 11.80 -7.80 -11.97
N ALA A 101 12.95 -7.47 -12.57
CA ALA A 101 14.23 -7.96 -12.07
C ALA A 101 14.40 -7.52 -10.60
N LYS A 102 15.22 -8.26 -9.85
CA LYS A 102 15.44 -8.08 -8.41
C LYS A 102 15.59 -6.59 -8.04
N LYS A 103 14.91 -6.16 -6.97
CA LYS A 103 14.93 -4.77 -6.46
C LYS A 103 16.36 -4.24 -6.34
N GLY A 104 16.67 -3.17 -7.06
CA GLY A 104 18.03 -2.59 -7.10
C GLY A 104 18.49 -1.98 -5.77
N VAL A 105 17.59 -1.30 -5.03
CA VAL A 105 17.89 -0.64 -3.75
C VAL A 105 16.86 -1.02 -2.70
N SER A 106 17.30 -1.52 -1.54
CA SER A 106 16.41 -1.87 -0.42
C SER A 106 15.71 -0.62 0.16
N SER A 107 14.56 -0.79 0.82
CA SER A 107 13.87 0.36 1.43
C SER A 107 14.72 1.02 2.53
N THR A 108 15.41 0.23 3.36
CA THR A 108 16.24 0.73 4.48
C THR A 108 17.43 1.54 3.98
N SER A 109 18.19 1.02 3.01
CA SER A 109 19.32 1.74 2.43
C SER A 109 18.84 2.97 1.65
N GLY A 110 17.77 2.83 0.88
CA GLY A 110 17.23 3.92 0.07
C GLY A 110 16.74 5.10 0.91
N MET A 111 15.95 4.84 1.96
CA MET A 111 15.44 5.93 2.80
C MET A 111 16.54 6.67 3.54
N GLN A 112 17.58 5.98 4.04
CA GLN A 112 18.72 6.63 4.71
C GLN A 112 19.48 7.53 3.73
N GLN A 113 19.67 7.06 2.51
CA GLN A 113 20.32 7.84 1.47
C GLN A 113 19.51 9.08 1.06
N THR A 114 18.18 8.95 0.96
CA THR A 114 17.28 10.08 0.71
C THR A 114 17.37 11.11 1.83
N VAL A 115 17.34 10.70 3.11
CA VAL A 115 17.53 11.61 4.25
C VAL A 115 18.87 12.35 4.15
N ALA A 116 19.93 11.66 3.75
CA ALA A 116 21.27 12.21 3.70
C ALA A 116 21.52 13.16 2.51
N THR A 117 20.82 12.98 1.38
CA THR A 117 21.23 13.60 0.11
C THR A 117 20.13 14.32 -0.68
N SER A 118 18.84 14.07 -0.42
CA SER A 118 17.75 14.76 -1.12
C SER A 118 17.48 16.12 -0.50
N ASP A 119 17.59 17.18 -1.31
CA ASP A 119 17.23 18.54 -0.92
C ASP A 119 15.71 18.71 -0.79
N LEU A 120 14.92 17.99 -1.58
CA LEU A 120 13.46 18.02 -1.53
C LEU A 120 12.88 17.37 -0.27
N PHE A 121 13.58 16.37 0.31
CA PHE A 121 13.04 15.56 1.40
C PHE A 121 12.74 16.37 2.67
N LYS A 122 13.56 17.37 2.99
CA LYS A 122 13.33 18.24 4.16
C LYS A 122 12.01 19.00 4.05
N GLY A 123 11.72 19.55 2.87
CA GLY A 123 10.47 20.25 2.60
C GLY A 123 9.26 19.31 2.65
N ARG A 124 9.42 18.07 2.15
CA ARG A 124 8.38 17.03 2.24
C ARG A 124 7.99 16.73 3.68
N VAL A 125 8.98 16.47 4.55
CA VAL A 125 8.74 16.12 5.96
C VAL A 125 8.15 17.30 6.74
N ALA A 126 8.69 18.51 6.54
CA ALA A 126 8.27 19.67 7.32
C ALA A 126 6.88 20.20 6.95
N ASN A 127 6.51 20.15 5.66
CA ASN A 127 5.33 20.88 5.16
C ASN A 127 4.31 19.99 4.46
N VAL A 128 4.76 19.05 3.63
CA VAL A 128 3.85 18.26 2.78
C VAL A 128 3.16 17.18 3.59
N VAL A 129 3.93 16.36 4.33
CA VAL A 129 3.40 15.21 5.07
C VAL A 129 2.41 15.64 6.17
N PRO A 130 2.68 16.66 7.02
CA PRO A 130 1.71 17.09 8.03
C PRO A 130 0.36 17.51 7.42
N ALA A 131 0.38 18.31 6.35
CA ALA A 131 -0.83 18.75 5.66
C ALA A 131 -1.57 17.58 4.97
N HIS A 132 -0.83 16.62 4.40
CA HIS A 132 -1.42 15.42 3.80
C HIS A 132 -2.04 14.50 4.86
N MET A 133 -1.41 14.34 6.03
CA MET A 133 -1.95 13.53 7.13
C MET A 133 -3.30 14.08 7.60
N GLU A 134 -3.41 15.39 7.83
CA GLU A 134 -4.66 16.03 8.23
C GLU A 134 -5.76 15.82 7.18
N LYS A 135 -5.45 16.09 5.90
CA LYS A 135 -6.40 15.92 4.79
C LYS A 135 -6.83 14.47 4.60
N MET A 136 -5.89 13.52 4.70
CA MET A 136 -6.16 12.10 4.55
C MET A 136 -7.07 11.59 5.67
N GLU A 137 -6.81 11.98 6.92
CA GLU A 137 -7.66 11.60 8.06
C GLU A 137 -9.06 12.20 7.96
N ALA A 138 -9.20 13.45 7.49
CA ALA A 138 -10.49 14.04 7.19
C ALA A 138 -11.21 13.27 6.06
N ALA A 139 -10.52 12.99 4.95
CA ALA A 139 -11.10 12.25 3.83
C ALA A 139 -11.59 10.85 4.23
N ILE A 140 -10.83 10.14 5.08
CA ILE A 140 -11.24 8.83 5.63
C ILE A 140 -12.47 8.99 6.53
N ARG A 141 -12.47 9.97 7.43
CA ARG A 141 -13.59 10.23 8.35
C ARG A 141 -14.89 10.52 7.59
N ASP A 142 -14.79 11.36 6.56
CA ASP A 142 -15.93 11.85 5.80
C ASP A 142 -16.30 10.95 4.60
N ARG A 143 -15.52 9.88 4.38
CA ARG A 143 -15.65 8.96 3.22
C ARG A 143 -15.59 9.70 1.88
N ASP A 144 -14.79 10.76 1.83
CA ASP A 144 -14.54 11.54 0.62
C ASP A 144 -13.46 10.86 -0.22
N PHE A 145 -13.89 10.05 -1.19
CA PHE A 145 -12.97 9.33 -2.07
C PHE A 145 -12.14 10.26 -2.95
N ALA A 146 -12.68 11.41 -3.36
CA ALA A 146 -11.96 12.34 -4.23
C ALA A 146 -10.75 12.94 -3.49
N SER A 147 -10.98 13.43 -2.27
CA SER A 147 -9.90 13.94 -1.41
C SER A 147 -8.92 12.85 -1.01
N PHE A 148 -9.40 11.64 -0.67
CA PHE A 148 -8.56 10.47 -0.39
C PHE A 148 -7.63 10.18 -1.58
N ALA A 149 -8.21 10.05 -2.77
CA ALA A 149 -7.50 9.70 -3.99
C ALA A 149 -6.46 10.75 -4.38
N GLU A 150 -6.81 12.03 -4.29
CA GLU A 150 -5.89 13.13 -4.57
C GLU A 150 -4.67 13.08 -3.66
N VAL A 151 -4.87 12.94 -2.34
CA VAL A 151 -3.77 12.86 -1.38
C VAL A 151 -2.94 11.60 -1.62
N THR A 152 -3.57 10.44 -1.86
CA THR A 152 -2.88 9.18 -2.16
C THR A 152 -1.94 9.31 -3.38
N MET A 153 -2.45 9.84 -4.50
CA MET A 153 -1.67 9.97 -5.73
C MET A 153 -0.56 11.02 -5.58
N LYS A 154 -0.87 12.18 -4.99
CA LYS A 154 0.13 13.24 -4.74
C LYS A 154 1.23 12.78 -3.80
N ASP A 155 0.90 12.05 -2.74
CA ASP A 155 1.90 11.59 -1.78
C ASP A 155 2.80 10.48 -2.36
N SER A 156 2.22 9.56 -3.15
CA SER A 156 2.98 8.60 -3.94
C SER A 156 3.99 9.30 -4.86
N ASN A 157 3.53 10.28 -5.65
CA ASN A 157 4.40 11.02 -6.56
C ASN A 157 5.49 11.79 -5.80
N SER A 158 5.14 12.43 -4.67
CA SER A 158 6.09 13.18 -3.85
C SER A 158 7.15 12.28 -3.21
N PHE A 159 6.78 11.06 -2.79
CA PHE A 159 7.74 10.04 -2.34
C PHE A 159 8.75 9.70 -3.44
N HIS A 160 8.28 9.33 -4.65
CA HIS A 160 9.18 8.97 -5.76
C HIS A 160 9.98 10.16 -6.28
N ALA A 161 9.49 11.39 -6.14
CA ALA A 161 10.26 12.60 -6.43
C ALA A 161 11.46 12.77 -5.49
N CYS A 162 11.29 12.55 -4.18
CA CYS A 162 12.42 12.54 -3.23
C CYS A 162 13.41 11.41 -3.53
N CYS A 163 12.93 10.25 -3.98
CA CYS A 163 13.82 9.16 -4.43
C CYS A 163 14.64 9.56 -5.67
N ALA A 164 14.03 10.23 -6.64
CA ALA A 164 14.73 10.73 -7.83
C ALA A 164 15.74 11.84 -7.51
N ASP A 165 15.48 12.64 -6.48
CA ASP A 165 16.35 13.72 -5.98
C ASP A 165 17.47 13.21 -5.06
N THR A 166 17.45 11.94 -4.65
CA THR A 166 18.53 11.31 -3.88
C THR A 166 19.80 11.18 -4.74
N TYR A 167 21.01 11.14 -4.15
CA TYR A 167 22.26 10.94 -4.89
C TYR A 167 23.08 9.73 -4.41
N PRO A 168 23.43 8.76 -5.28
CA PRO A 168 22.85 8.50 -6.61
C PRO A 168 21.31 8.34 -6.60
N PRO A 169 20.63 8.63 -7.72
CA PRO A 169 19.17 8.61 -7.78
C PRO A 169 18.58 7.22 -7.62
N ILE A 170 17.42 7.16 -6.97
CA ILE A 170 16.68 5.93 -6.74
C ILE A 170 15.44 5.93 -7.64
N TYR A 171 15.36 4.94 -8.53
CA TYR A 171 14.20 4.73 -9.40
C TYR A 171 13.51 3.41 -9.07
N TYR A 172 12.37 3.51 -8.39
CA TYR A 172 11.50 2.36 -8.11
C TYR A 172 10.47 2.12 -9.21
N MET A 173 9.85 3.20 -9.70
CA MET A 173 8.88 3.14 -10.78
C MET A 173 9.56 2.95 -12.15
N ASN A 174 9.00 2.07 -12.97
CA ASN A 174 9.44 1.84 -14.35
C ASN A 174 8.38 2.32 -15.37
N ASP A 175 8.54 1.98 -16.65
CA ASP A 175 7.58 2.37 -17.69
C ASP A 175 6.19 1.74 -17.51
N VAL A 176 6.12 0.53 -16.94
CA VAL A 176 4.86 -0.13 -16.61
C VAL A 176 4.14 0.63 -15.49
N SER A 177 4.89 1.09 -14.47
CA SER A 177 4.36 1.95 -13.41
C SER A 177 3.79 3.26 -13.97
N ARG A 178 4.53 3.91 -14.89
CA ARG A 178 4.07 5.14 -15.56
C ARG A 178 2.85 4.89 -16.45
N ALA A 179 2.76 3.74 -17.11
CA ALA A 179 1.58 3.35 -17.87
C ALA A 179 0.36 3.14 -16.96
N ALA A 180 0.54 2.54 -15.77
CA ALA A 180 -0.53 2.39 -14.79
C ALA A 180 -1.04 3.75 -14.26
N VAL A 181 -0.15 4.74 -14.05
CA VAL A 181 -0.56 6.13 -13.75
C VAL A 181 -1.46 6.68 -14.85
N ARG A 182 -1.02 6.61 -16.12
CA ARG A 182 -1.80 7.12 -17.26
C ARG A 182 -3.15 6.40 -17.41
N ALA A 183 -3.19 5.09 -17.14
CA ALA A 183 -4.42 4.32 -17.14
C ALA A 183 -5.42 4.82 -16.09
N VAL A 184 -4.97 5.07 -14.86
CA VAL A 184 -5.83 5.59 -13.79
C VAL A 184 -6.34 7.01 -14.10
N GLU A 185 -5.48 7.89 -14.63
CA GLU A 185 -5.90 9.22 -15.06
C GLU A 185 -6.96 9.15 -16.18
N ALA A 186 -6.75 8.31 -17.20
CA ALA A 186 -7.72 8.10 -18.28
C ALA A 186 -9.05 7.51 -17.77
N ILE A 187 -9.00 6.61 -16.79
CA ILE A 187 -10.22 6.08 -16.14
C ILE A 187 -10.99 7.19 -15.42
N ASN A 188 -10.30 8.05 -14.66
CA ASN A 188 -10.92 9.18 -13.97
C ASN A 188 -11.49 10.21 -14.95
N GLU A 189 -10.77 10.51 -16.04
CA GLU A 189 -11.23 11.41 -17.10
C GLU A 189 -12.49 10.87 -17.78
N ALA A 190 -12.49 9.61 -18.20
CA ALA A 190 -13.65 8.98 -18.84
C ALA A 190 -14.88 8.89 -17.90
N ALA A 191 -14.64 8.73 -16.60
CA ALA A 191 -15.71 8.74 -15.59
C ALA A 191 -16.24 10.16 -15.27
N GLY A 192 -15.53 11.21 -15.68
CA GLY A 192 -15.85 12.61 -15.36
C GLY A 192 -15.69 12.97 -13.88
N LYS A 193 -15.08 12.08 -13.08
CA LYS A 193 -14.84 12.24 -11.64
C LYS A 193 -13.74 11.27 -11.17
N THR A 194 -13.14 11.54 -10.02
CA THR A 194 -12.13 10.65 -9.42
C THR A 194 -12.79 9.37 -8.89
N VAL A 195 -12.54 8.24 -9.56
CA VAL A 195 -13.05 6.89 -9.21
C VAL A 195 -11.96 5.88 -8.89
N ALA A 196 -10.71 6.21 -9.22
CA ALA A 196 -9.53 5.41 -8.93
C ALA A 196 -8.36 6.29 -8.44
N ALA A 197 -7.52 5.71 -7.59
CA ALA A 197 -6.30 6.34 -7.08
C ALA A 197 -5.14 5.35 -7.15
N TYR A 198 -4.02 5.74 -7.75
CA TYR A 198 -2.82 4.90 -7.76
C TYR A 198 -1.88 5.25 -6.59
N THR A 199 -1.12 4.27 -6.14
CA THR A 199 0.04 4.48 -5.26
C THR A 199 1.11 3.41 -5.50
N PHE A 200 2.36 3.77 -5.22
CA PHE A 200 3.54 2.94 -5.44
C PHE A 200 4.46 2.99 -4.23
N ASP A 201 4.80 1.83 -3.69
CA ASP A 201 5.82 1.68 -2.66
C ASP A 201 7.24 1.70 -3.26
N ALA A 202 8.23 1.18 -2.52
CA ALA A 202 9.60 0.99 -2.97
C ALA A 202 9.73 -0.17 -4.00
N GLY A 203 9.05 -0.05 -5.14
CA GLY A 203 9.07 -0.99 -6.26
C GLY A 203 8.10 -0.56 -7.38
N PRO A 204 8.05 -1.30 -8.50
CA PRO A 204 7.27 -0.88 -9.67
C PRO A 204 5.78 -1.26 -9.62
N ASN A 205 5.34 -2.04 -8.63
CA ASN A 205 3.96 -2.49 -8.52
C ASN A 205 3.01 -1.33 -8.26
N ALA A 206 1.92 -1.28 -9.02
CA ALA A 206 0.85 -0.33 -8.78
C ALA A 206 -0.18 -0.94 -7.81
N VAL A 207 -0.57 -0.16 -6.80
CA VAL A 207 -1.79 -0.41 -6.04
C VAL A 207 -2.82 0.63 -6.50
N VAL A 208 -3.96 0.16 -7.00
CA VAL A 208 -5.06 1.02 -7.45
C VAL A 208 -6.22 0.88 -6.46
N TYR A 209 -6.45 1.92 -5.68
CA TYR A 209 -7.63 2.04 -4.82
C TYR A 209 -8.84 2.52 -5.61
N TYR A 210 -10.00 1.98 -5.27
CA TYR A 210 -11.30 2.37 -5.83
C TYR A 210 -12.41 1.95 -4.85
N LEU A 211 -13.58 2.55 -4.98
CA LEU A 211 -14.78 2.06 -4.29
C LEU A 211 -15.44 0.95 -5.11
N GLU A 212 -16.00 -0.05 -4.45
CA GLU A 212 -16.61 -1.23 -5.07
C GLU A 212 -17.64 -0.89 -6.16
N GLU A 213 -18.44 0.16 -5.99
CA GLU A 213 -19.38 0.64 -7.02
C GLU A 213 -18.71 1.05 -8.35
N ASN A 214 -17.41 1.39 -8.31
CA ASN A 214 -16.61 1.74 -9.49
C ASN A 214 -15.82 0.55 -10.05
N SER A 215 -16.13 -0.68 -9.66
CA SER A 215 -15.48 -1.89 -10.21
C SER A 215 -15.59 -1.97 -11.73
N GLY A 216 -16.73 -1.55 -12.30
CA GLY A 216 -16.95 -1.51 -13.74
C GLY A 216 -15.83 -0.80 -14.51
N PRO A 217 -15.67 0.53 -14.36
CA PRO A 217 -14.63 1.28 -15.05
C PRO A 217 -13.21 0.91 -14.62
N VAL A 218 -12.97 0.58 -13.34
CA VAL A 218 -11.61 0.31 -12.86
C VAL A 218 -11.16 -1.11 -13.22
N VAL A 219 -11.85 -2.11 -12.68
CA VAL A 219 -11.51 -3.52 -12.87
C VAL A 219 -11.74 -3.95 -14.31
N GLY A 220 -12.83 -3.50 -14.95
CA GLY A 220 -13.12 -3.81 -16.34
C GLY A 220 -12.01 -3.38 -17.30
N THR A 221 -11.45 -2.18 -17.10
CA THR A 221 -10.35 -1.65 -17.92
C THR A 221 -9.10 -2.54 -17.84
N PHE A 222 -8.63 -2.85 -16.62
CA PHE A 222 -7.46 -3.70 -16.46
C PHE A 222 -7.73 -5.17 -16.86
N TYR A 223 -8.93 -5.68 -16.60
CA TYR A 223 -9.32 -7.03 -17.00
C TYR A 223 -9.24 -7.23 -18.52
N ASN A 224 -9.76 -6.28 -19.31
CA ASN A 224 -9.70 -6.37 -20.78
C ASN A 224 -8.27 -6.40 -21.32
N LEU A 225 -7.32 -5.72 -20.66
CA LEU A 225 -5.92 -5.74 -21.06
C LEU A 225 -5.19 -7.02 -20.64
N LEU A 226 -5.58 -7.61 -19.50
CA LEU A 226 -4.83 -8.63 -18.77
C LEU A 226 -5.63 -9.93 -18.55
N GLN A 227 -6.51 -10.29 -19.49
CA GLN A 227 -7.39 -11.46 -19.36
C GLN A 227 -6.62 -12.77 -19.08
N GLY A 228 -5.41 -12.90 -19.62
CA GLY A 228 -4.54 -14.06 -19.45
C GLY A 228 -3.62 -14.03 -18.23
N THR A 229 -3.71 -12.99 -17.39
CA THR A 229 -2.88 -12.84 -16.19
C THR A 229 -3.56 -13.49 -14.98
N ASP A 230 -2.80 -14.25 -14.18
CA ASP A 230 -3.32 -14.92 -12.99
C ASP A 230 -3.75 -13.95 -11.89
N GLY A 231 -4.73 -14.36 -11.08
CA GLY A 231 -5.15 -13.67 -9.85
C GLY A 231 -6.45 -12.87 -9.94
N TRP A 232 -7.14 -12.92 -11.08
CA TRP A 232 -8.53 -12.47 -11.19
C TRP A 232 -9.46 -13.36 -10.34
N LYS A 233 -10.41 -12.73 -9.66
CA LYS A 233 -11.47 -13.37 -8.87
C LYS A 233 -12.59 -13.81 -9.81
N GLU A 234 -13.36 -14.80 -9.38
CA GLU A 234 -14.58 -15.18 -10.09
C GLU A 234 -15.52 -13.99 -10.26
N GLY A 235 -16.21 -13.92 -11.40
CA GLY A 235 -17.13 -12.81 -11.71
C GLY A 235 -16.48 -11.55 -12.29
N THR A 236 -15.15 -11.39 -12.25
CA THR A 236 -14.43 -10.21 -12.78
C THR A 236 -14.81 -9.89 -14.24
N LYS A 237 -15.05 -10.92 -15.07
CA LYS A 237 -15.45 -10.78 -16.48
C LYS A 237 -16.71 -9.94 -16.66
N ALA A 238 -17.60 -9.88 -15.67
CA ALA A 238 -18.82 -9.07 -15.74
C ALA A 238 -18.55 -7.56 -15.85
N PHE A 239 -17.37 -7.10 -15.42
CA PHE A 239 -16.98 -5.69 -15.49
C PHE A 239 -16.45 -5.27 -16.87
N ALA A 240 -16.10 -6.24 -17.74
CA ALA A 240 -15.44 -6.02 -19.02
C ALA A 240 -16.18 -5.04 -19.97
N SER A 241 -17.52 -4.99 -19.90
CA SER A 241 -18.34 -4.11 -20.75
C SER A 241 -18.26 -2.63 -20.38
N ASN A 242 -17.80 -2.30 -19.17
CA ASN A 242 -17.68 -0.92 -18.67
C ASN A 242 -16.24 -0.39 -18.76
N ALA A 243 -15.35 -1.11 -19.45
CA ALA A 243 -13.95 -0.75 -19.60
C ALA A 243 -13.78 0.56 -20.36
N VAL A 244 -12.81 1.37 -19.91
CA VAL A 244 -12.34 2.55 -20.61
C VAL A 244 -11.31 2.11 -21.66
N GLN A 245 -11.41 2.69 -22.85
CA GLN A 245 -10.42 2.46 -23.90
C GLN A 245 -9.16 3.28 -23.61
N LEU A 246 -8.04 2.60 -23.42
CA LEU A 246 -6.73 3.22 -23.21
C LEU A 246 -5.98 3.33 -24.54
N ASP A 247 -4.99 4.24 -24.59
CA ASP A 247 -4.11 4.33 -25.75
C ASP A 247 -3.29 3.05 -25.93
N GLU A 248 -2.88 2.78 -27.17
CA GLU A 248 -2.19 1.54 -27.54
C GLU A 248 -0.84 1.40 -26.84
N ALA A 249 -0.11 2.50 -26.61
CA ALA A 249 1.19 2.48 -25.97
C ALA A 249 1.08 2.10 -24.48
N VAL A 250 0.13 2.71 -23.76
CA VAL A 250 -0.18 2.36 -22.36
C VAL A 250 -0.66 0.91 -22.27
N SER A 251 -1.57 0.51 -23.15
CA SER A 251 -2.11 -0.85 -23.19
C SER A 251 -1.00 -1.89 -23.39
N SER A 252 -0.08 -1.62 -24.32
CA SER A 252 1.04 -2.53 -24.63
C SER A 252 2.03 -2.66 -23.47
N LEU A 253 2.38 -1.54 -22.81
CA LEU A 253 3.28 -1.55 -21.65
C LEU A 253 2.69 -2.33 -20.48
N ILE A 254 1.41 -2.13 -20.16
CA ILE A 254 0.73 -2.84 -19.08
C ILE A 254 0.67 -4.35 -19.40
N LYS A 255 0.24 -4.70 -20.62
CA LYS A 255 0.10 -6.10 -21.04
C LYS A 255 1.43 -6.87 -21.03
N GLY A 256 2.52 -6.22 -21.45
CA GLY A 256 3.85 -6.84 -21.44
C GLY A 256 4.53 -6.85 -20.06
N GLY A 257 4.07 -6.00 -19.14
CA GLY A 257 4.76 -5.72 -17.88
C GLY A 257 4.14 -6.35 -16.63
N VAL A 258 2.83 -6.59 -16.61
CA VAL A 258 2.14 -7.12 -15.42
C VAL A 258 2.14 -8.65 -15.44
N SER A 259 2.75 -9.26 -14.43
CA SER A 259 2.87 -10.72 -14.30
C SER A 259 1.77 -11.35 -13.47
N ARG A 260 1.13 -10.59 -12.57
CA ARG A 260 0.07 -11.09 -11.69
C ARG A 260 -0.85 -9.97 -11.22
N ILE A 261 -2.08 -10.35 -10.91
CA ILE A 261 -3.10 -9.50 -10.31
C ILE A 261 -3.39 -9.96 -8.88
N ILE A 262 -3.67 -9.01 -7.99
CA ILE A 262 -4.26 -9.30 -6.68
C ILE A 262 -5.45 -8.37 -6.48
N GLN A 263 -6.61 -8.95 -6.20
CA GLN A 263 -7.82 -8.19 -5.87
C GLN A 263 -8.13 -8.35 -4.38
N THR A 264 -8.19 -7.24 -3.66
CA THR A 264 -8.47 -7.22 -2.22
C THR A 264 -9.31 -5.99 -1.84
N GLY A 265 -9.62 -5.85 -0.56
CA GLY A 265 -10.26 -4.66 0.00
C GLY A 265 -9.71 -4.36 1.39
N VAL A 266 -10.27 -3.32 2.02
CA VAL A 266 -9.99 -3.03 3.42
C VAL A 266 -10.31 -4.25 4.28
N GLY A 267 -9.46 -4.54 5.26
CA GLY A 267 -9.54 -5.75 6.08
C GLY A 267 -9.31 -5.47 7.56
N GLU A 268 -9.57 -6.50 8.37
CA GLU A 268 -9.39 -6.46 9.82
C GLU A 268 -7.92 -6.64 10.24
N GLY A 269 -7.64 -6.37 11.52
CA GLY A 269 -6.31 -6.52 12.11
C GLY A 269 -5.91 -7.98 12.34
N PRO A 270 -4.78 -8.23 13.02
CA PRO A 270 -4.32 -9.58 13.35
C PRO A 270 -5.36 -10.38 14.16
N ILE A 271 -5.56 -11.64 13.76
CA ILE A 271 -6.54 -12.57 14.36
C ILE A 271 -5.79 -13.75 14.99
N LYS A 272 -6.19 -14.12 16.20
CA LYS A 272 -5.74 -15.36 16.84
C LYS A 272 -6.42 -16.56 16.19
N THR A 273 -5.67 -17.62 15.90
CA THR A 273 -6.17 -18.85 15.27
C THR A 273 -5.72 -20.08 16.04
N ASP A 274 -6.51 -21.15 15.97
CA ASP A 274 -6.19 -22.48 16.50
C ASP A 274 -5.41 -23.35 15.49
N GLN A 275 -5.10 -22.79 14.31
CA GLN A 275 -4.23 -23.44 13.32
C GLN A 275 -2.76 -23.23 13.69
N HIS A 276 -2.01 -24.32 13.74
CA HIS A 276 -0.58 -24.31 14.12
C HIS A 276 0.29 -24.82 12.97
N LEU A 277 1.43 -24.16 12.77
CA LEU A 277 2.48 -24.60 11.85
C LEU A 277 3.41 -25.59 12.56
N ALA A 278 3.87 -26.62 11.83
CA ALA A 278 4.72 -27.69 12.36
C ALA A 278 6.22 -27.30 12.46
#